data_AF-A0A352RYV3-F1
#
_entry.id   AF-A0A352RYV3-F1
#
_cell.length_a   1.000
_cell.length_b   1.000
_cell.length_c   1.000
_cell.angle_alpha   90.00
_cell.angle_beta   90.00
_cell.angle_gamma   90.00
#
_symmetry.space_group_name_H-M   'P 1'
#
loop_
_entity.id
_entity.type
_entity.pdbx_description
1 polymer ?
#
loop_
_entity_poly.entity_id
_entity_poly.type
_entity_poly.pdbx_seq_one_letter_code
_entity_poly.pdbx_strand_id
1 'polypeptide(L)'
;SPGGDARTLYRSINKVLSLPADTRLYMCHDYQPGGRELLFMSTVADERASNIHVRDGVSEDEFVAMRQARDATLSMPTLILPSVQVNMRAGEMPPPEANGTRYLKIPINAL
;
A
#
# COMPACT_ATOMS: atom_id res chain seq x y z
N SER A 1 6.20 -2.97 5.43
CA SER A 1 5.67 -4.26 5.92
C SER A 1 6.71 -5.35 5.74
N PRO A 2 6.79 -6.35 6.63
CA PRO A 2 7.72 -7.46 6.44
C PRO A 2 7.47 -8.10 5.07
N GLY A 3 8.51 -8.19 4.24
CA GLY A 3 8.47 -8.82 2.91
C GLY A 3 8.10 -7.91 1.74
N GLY A 4 7.91 -6.60 1.93
CA GLY A 4 7.74 -5.67 0.80
C GLY A 4 9.07 -5.40 0.09
N ASP A 5 9.10 -5.49 -1.24
CA ASP A 5 10.27 -5.19 -2.07
C ASP A 5 9.93 -4.15 -3.16
N ALA A 6 10.66 -3.04 -3.17
CA ALA A 6 10.41 -1.92 -4.08
C ALA A 6 10.59 -2.32 -5.55
N ARG A 7 11.53 -3.23 -5.84
CA ARG A 7 11.80 -3.69 -7.20
C ARG A 7 10.67 -4.55 -7.74
N THR A 8 10.16 -5.46 -6.90
CA THR A 8 8.97 -6.28 -7.18
C THR A 8 7.74 -5.41 -7.37
N LEU A 9 7.58 -4.35 -6.56
CA LEU A 9 6.50 -3.38 -6.71
C LEU A 9 6.57 -2.67 -8.07
N TYR A 10 7.73 -2.16 -8.46
CA TYR A 10 7.93 -1.49 -9.76
C TYR A 10 7.50 -2.36 -10.94
N ARG A 11 7.96 -3.63 -10.96
CA ARG A 11 7.63 -4.59 -12.00
C ARG A 11 6.13 -4.92 -12.03
N SER A 12 5.52 -5.03 -10.86
CA SER A 12 4.08 -5.29 -10.73
C SER A 12 3.25 -4.12 -11.24
N ILE A 13 3.63 -2.88 -10.91
CA ILE A 13 2.97 -1.67 -11.43
C ILE A 13 3.08 -1.63 -12.96
N ASN A 14 4.28 -1.85 -13.52
CA ASN A 14 4.47 -1.83 -14.97
C ASN A 14 3.65 -2.92 -15.69
N LYS A 15 3.43 -4.09 -15.07
CA LYS A 15 2.51 -5.10 -15.59
C LYS A 15 1.05 -4.64 -15.61
N VAL A 16 0.62 -3.85 -14.62
CA VAL A 16 -0.72 -3.24 -14.62
C VAL A 16 -0.81 -2.12 -15.66
N LEU A 17 0.23 -1.29 -15.77
CA LEU A 17 0.28 -0.18 -16.72
C LEU A 17 0.50 -0.62 -18.18
N SER A 18 0.76 -1.91 -18.42
CA SER A 18 0.77 -2.48 -19.77
C SER A 18 -0.63 -2.84 -20.30
N LEU A 19 -1.68 -2.65 -19.50
CA LEU A 19 -3.07 -2.78 -19.93
C LEU A 19 -3.45 -1.65 -20.94
N PRO A 20 -4.59 -1.76 -21.65
CA PRO A 20 -5.05 -0.70 -22.55
C PRO A 20 -5.15 0.66 -21.84
N ALA A 21 -4.85 1.74 -22.57
CA ALA A 21 -4.73 3.09 -22.03
C ALA A 21 -6.01 3.60 -21.33
N ASP A 22 -7.18 3.17 -21.79
CA ASP A 22 -8.51 3.49 -21.25
C ASP A 22 -8.94 2.58 -20.10
N THR A 23 -8.10 1.63 -19.68
CA THR A 23 -8.38 0.76 -18.53
C THR A 23 -8.50 1.61 -17.27
N ARG A 24 -9.66 1.50 -16.61
CA ARG A 24 -9.93 2.16 -15.33
C ARG A 24 -9.24 1.44 -14.19
N LEU A 25 -8.51 2.19 -13.38
CA LEU A 25 -7.80 1.74 -12.20
C LEU A 25 -8.50 2.31 -10.97
N TYR A 26 -8.96 1.45 -10.08
CA TYR A 26 -9.60 1.86 -8.82
C TYR A 26 -8.60 1.77 -7.67
N MET A 27 -8.40 2.88 -6.96
CA MET A 27 -7.43 2.99 -5.88
C MET A 27 -7.99 2.43 -4.57
N CYS A 28 -7.19 1.64 -3.86
CA CYS A 28 -7.58 1.14 -2.54
C CYS A 28 -7.63 2.26 -1.48
N HIS A 29 -6.82 3.31 -1.64
CA HIS A 29 -6.74 4.44 -0.73
C HIS A 29 -6.48 5.72 -1.52
N ASP A 30 -7.07 6.82 -1.05
CA ASP A 30 -6.73 8.17 -1.47
C ASP A 30 -6.49 9.01 -0.20
N TYR A 31 -5.47 9.86 -0.23
CA TYR A 31 -5.05 10.68 0.91
C TYR A 31 -5.33 12.18 0.71
N GLN A 32 -6.08 12.56 -0.33
CA GLN A 32 -6.50 13.95 -0.61
C GLN A 32 -5.35 14.97 -0.53
N PRO A 33 -4.22 14.76 -1.25
CA PRO A 33 -3.05 15.64 -1.17
C PRO A 33 -3.41 17.10 -1.47
N GLY A 34 -2.97 18.02 -0.62
CA GLY A 34 -3.29 19.45 -0.76
C GLY A 34 -4.75 19.82 -0.45
N GLY A 35 -5.52 18.92 0.18
CA GLY A 35 -6.93 19.16 0.51
C GLY A 35 -7.87 19.08 -0.70
N ARG A 36 -7.44 18.41 -1.77
CA ARG A 36 -8.30 18.17 -2.94
C ARG A 36 -9.44 17.21 -2.62
N GLU A 37 -10.46 17.20 -3.47
CA GLU A 37 -11.55 16.22 -3.41
C GLU A 37 -11.07 14.76 -3.53
N LEU A 38 -11.87 13.84 -3.00
CA LEU A 38 -11.62 12.40 -3.04
C LEU A 38 -11.57 11.90 -4.50
N LEU A 39 -10.47 11.25 -4.85
CA LEU A 39 -10.30 10.61 -6.16
C LEU A 39 -9.89 9.15 -5.97
N PHE A 40 -10.78 8.23 -6.38
CA PHE A 40 -10.57 6.78 -6.23
C PHE A 40 -10.45 6.05 -7.57
N MET A 41 -10.51 6.76 -8.69
CA MET A 41 -10.44 6.19 -10.04
C MET A 41 -9.49 7.01 -10.91
N SER A 42 -8.63 6.31 -11.64
CA SER A 42 -7.66 6.84 -12.61
C SER A 42 -7.70 5.97 -13.87
N THR A 43 -6.90 6.29 -14.89
CA THR A 43 -6.70 5.43 -16.07
C THR A 43 -5.24 5.03 -16.22
N VAL A 44 -4.97 3.97 -16.99
CA VAL A 44 -3.60 3.60 -17.34
C VAL A 44 -2.89 4.76 -18.06
N ALA A 45 -3.59 5.47 -18.94
CA ALA A 45 -3.05 6.65 -19.63
C ALA A 45 -2.62 7.74 -18.63
N ASP A 46 -3.47 8.06 -17.66
CA ASP A 46 -3.22 9.12 -16.68
C ASP A 46 -2.04 8.75 -15.76
N GLU A 47 -1.99 7.50 -15.28
CA GLU A 47 -0.88 7.03 -14.44
C GLU A 47 0.45 7.05 -15.20
N ARG A 48 0.47 6.58 -16.45
CA ARG A 48 1.69 6.59 -17.28
C ARG A 48 2.17 8.00 -17.61
N ALA A 49 1.26 8.96 -17.78
CA ALA A 49 1.63 10.33 -18.10
C ALA A 49 2.05 11.14 -16.85
N SER A 50 1.37 10.94 -15.72
CA SER A 50 1.35 11.92 -14.63
C SER A 50 1.69 11.38 -13.24
N ASN A 51 1.82 10.06 -13.07
CA ASN A 51 2.18 9.52 -11.75
C ASN A 51 3.51 10.09 -11.27
N ILE A 52 3.50 10.71 -10.10
CA ILE A 52 4.64 11.44 -9.54
C ILE A 52 5.85 10.56 -9.19
N HIS A 53 5.68 9.23 -9.15
CA HIS A 53 6.72 8.28 -8.77
C HIS A 53 7.08 7.28 -9.87
N VAL A 54 6.14 6.88 -10.74
CA VAL A 54 6.31 5.73 -11.65
C VAL A 54 5.71 5.96 -13.05
N ARG A 55 5.58 7.21 -13.46
CA ARG A 55 5.24 7.56 -14.84
C ARG A 55 6.30 7.08 -15.84
N ASP A 56 5.94 7.08 -17.12
CA ASP A 56 6.86 6.81 -18.22
C ASP A 56 8.10 7.72 -18.11
N GLY A 57 9.29 7.13 -18.28
CA GLY A 57 10.57 7.81 -18.17
C GLY A 57 11.26 7.66 -16.81
N VAL A 58 10.59 7.12 -15.78
CA VAL A 58 11.24 6.71 -14.52
C VAL A 58 11.77 5.29 -14.67
N SER A 59 13.06 5.07 -14.40
CA SER A 59 13.68 3.75 -14.42
C SER A 59 13.40 2.93 -13.14
N GLU A 60 13.60 1.61 -13.22
CA GLU A 60 13.46 0.72 -12.06
C GLU A 60 14.39 1.14 -10.89
N ASP A 61 15.62 1.54 -11.19
CA ASP A 61 16.60 1.93 -10.16
C ASP A 61 16.28 3.30 -9.53
N GLU A 62 15.81 4.28 -10.32
CA GLU A 62 15.34 5.56 -9.79
C GLU A 62 14.12 5.38 -8.88
N PHE A 63 13.16 4.55 -9.29
CA PHE A 63 11.99 4.23 -8.47
C PHE A 63 12.40 3.54 -7.17
N VAL A 64 13.29 2.54 -7.22
CA VAL A 64 13.75 1.80 -6.04
C VAL A 64 14.46 2.73 -5.06
N ALA A 65 15.39 3.57 -5.54
CA ALA A 65 16.11 4.53 -4.71
C ALA A 65 15.15 5.51 -4.01
N MET A 66 14.21 6.10 -4.77
CA MET A 66 13.19 7.00 -4.23
C MET A 66 12.30 6.29 -3.19
N ARG A 67 11.80 5.09 -3.51
CA ARG A 67 10.88 4.35 -2.64
C ARG A 67 11.54 3.93 -1.33
N GLN A 68 12.77 3.44 -1.38
CA GLN A 68 13.53 3.04 -0.18
C GLN A 68 13.85 4.25 0.71
N ALA A 69 14.31 5.36 0.12
CA ALA A 69 14.56 6.58 0.87
C ALA A 69 13.28 7.11 1.55
N ARG A 70 12.15 7.05 0.84
CA ARG A 70 10.84 7.43 1.41
C ARG A 70 10.36 6.46 2.49
N ASP A 71 10.50 5.15 2.30
CA ASP A 71 10.07 4.15 3.29
C ASP A 71 10.80 4.29 4.62
N ALA A 72 12.08 4.67 4.60
CA ALA A 72 12.88 4.89 5.80
C ALA A 72 12.37 6.06 6.68
N THR A 73 11.55 6.96 6.15
CA THR A 73 11.01 8.12 6.90
C THR A 73 9.58 7.93 7.38
N LEU A 74 8.90 6.87 6.95
CA LEU A 74 7.50 6.64 7.29
C LEU A 74 7.36 6.00 8.67
N SER A 75 6.40 6.52 9.44
CA SER A 75 5.98 5.88 10.68
C SER A 75 5.14 4.64 10.42
N MET A 76 5.05 3.77 11.44
CA MET A 76 4.18 2.61 11.40
C MET A 76 2.71 3.05 11.30
N PRO A 77 1.90 2.45 10.39
CA PRO A 77 0.48 2.76 10.31
C PRO A 77 -0.22 2.50 11.64
N THR A 78 -1.10 3.42 12.06
CA THR A 78 -1.77 3.37 13.37
C THR A 78 -2.45 2.03 13.66
N LEU A 79 -3.05 1.39 12.64
CA LEU A 79 -3.79 0.14 12.77
C LEU A 79 -3.03 -1.10 12.32
N ILE A 80 -1.72 -1.01 12.03
CA ILE A 80 -0.97 -2.14 11.46
C ILE A 80 -1.08 -3.42 12.31
N LEU A 81 -0.96 -3.30 13.63
CA LEU A 81 -1.01 -4.45 14.55
C LEU A 81 -2.41 -5.07 14.66
N PRO A 82 -3.48 -4.30 14.93
CA PRO A 82 -4.85 -4.80 14.86
C PRO A 82 -5.20 -5.41 13.50
N SER A 83 -4.95 -4.69 12.41
CA SER A 83 -5.37 -5.09 11.07
C SER A 83 -4.68 -6.37 10.63
N VAL A 84 -3.37 -6.52 10.84
CA VAL A 84 -2.65 -7.74 10.42
C VAL A 84 -3.18 -8.97 11.18
N GLN A 85 -3.45 -8.85 12.49
CA GLN A 85 -3.97 -9.97 13.31
C GLN A 85 -5.35 -10.46 12.88
N VAL A 86 -6.21 -9.55 12.39
CA VAL A 86 -7.57 -9.88 11.95
C VAL A 86 -7.55 -10.31 10.48
N ASN A 87 -6.83 -9.59 9.62
CA ASN A 87 -6.77 -9.87 8.18
C ASN A 87 -6.08 -11.21 7.87
N MET A 88 -5.07 -11.62 8.65
CA MET A 88 -4.45 -12.95 8.49
C MET A 88 -5.43 -14.11 8.78
N ARG A 89 -6.56 -13.83 9.44
CA ARG A 89 -7.66 -14.77 9.72
C ARG A 89 -8.88 -14.50 8.83
N ALA A 90 -8.67 -13.95 7.63
CA ALA A 90 -9.75 -13.60 6.70
C ALA A 90 -10.84 -12.68 7.30
N GLY A 91 -10.49 -11.85 8.28
CA GLY A 91 -11.43 -10.95 8.95
C GLY A 91 -11.98 -11.49 10.28
N GLU A 92 -11.65 -12.72 10.67
CA GLU A 92 -12.10 -13.28 11.94
C GLU A 92 -11.34 -12.69 13.14
N MET A 93 -12.09 -12.34 14.18
CA MET A 93 -11.51 -11.92 15.46
C MET A 93 -10.76 -13.10 16.12
N PRO A 94 -9.71 -12.84 16.92
CA PRO A 94 -9.07 -13.87 17.73
C PRO A 94 -10.08 -14.66 18.56
N PRO A 95 -9.88 -15.96 18.80
CA PRO A 95 -10.78 -16.75 19.64
C PRO A 95 -10.90 -16.10 21.04
N PRO A 96 -12.08 -16.21 21.68
CA PRO A 96 -12.26 -15.68 23.02
C PRO A 96 -11.38 -16.43 24.02
N GLU A 97 -10.93 -15.74 25.06
CA GLU A 97 -10.30 -16.37 26.22
C GLU A 97 -11.35 -17.01 27.14
N ALA A 98 -10.93 -17.61 28.26
CA ALA A 98 -11.81 -18.31 29.20
C ALA A 98 -12.91 -17.41 29.80
N ASN A 99 -12.71 -16.09 29.82
CA ASN A 99 -13.70 -15.12 30.27
C ASN A 99 -14.71 -14.71 29.18
N GLY A 100 -14.66 -15.34 28.00
CA GLY A 100 -15.53 -15.05 26.86
C GLY A 100 -15.14 -13.80 26.06
N THR A 101 -14.14 -13.03 26.50
CA THR A 101 -13.68 -11.80 25.84
C THR A 101 -12.60 -12.09 24.80
N ARG A 102 -12.59 -11.33 23.71
CA ARG A 102 -11.58 -11.40 22.65
C ARG A 102 -10.58 -10.26 22.80
N TYR A 103 -9.30 -10.55 22.67
CA TYR A 103 -8.21 -9.57 22.84
C TYR A 103 -7.32 -9.51 21.61
N LEU A 104 -6.97 -8.29 21.19
CA LEU A 104 -5.87 -8.07 20.27
C LEU A 104 -4.56 -8.05 21.04
N LYS A 105 -3.51 -8.68 20.50
CA LYS A 105 -2.20 -8.73 21.15
C LYS A 105 -1.32 -7.61 20.60
N ILE A 106 -0.83 -6.75 21.48
CA ILE A 106 0.10 -5.68 21.12
C ILE A 106 1.49 -6.09 21.62
N PRO A 107 2.39 -6.55 20.74
CA PRO A 107 3.75 -6.89 21.15
C PRO A 107 4.51 -5.62 21.55
N ILE A 108 5.25 -5.70 22.65
CA ILE A 108 6.07 -4.60 23.16
C ILE A 108 7.50 -4.77 22.62
N ASN A 109 8.03 -3.74 21.96
CA ASN A 109 9.41 -3.68 21.43
C ASN A 109 9.80 -4.84 20.48
N ALA A 110 8.89 -5.30 19.63
CA ALA A 110 9.13 -6.43 18.73
C ALA A 110 8.79 -6.19 17.25
N LEU A 111 8.78 -4.93 16.81
CA LEU A 111 8.49 -4.50 15.42
C LEU A 111 9.59 -3.60 14.88
#